data_AF-A0A832LXM1-F1
#
_entry.id   AF-A0A832LXM1-F1
#
_cell.length_a   1.000
_cell.length_b   1.000
_cell.length_c   1.000
_cell.angle_alpha   90.00
_cell.angle_beta   90.00
_cell.angle_gamma   90.00
#
_symmetry.space_group_name_H-M   'P 1'
#
loop_
_entity.id
_entity.type
_entity.pdbx_description
1 polymer ?
#
loop_
_entity_poly.entity_id
_entity_poly.type
_entity_poly.pdbx_seq_one_letter_code
_entity_poly.pdbx_strand_id
1 'polypeptide(L)'
;MYLGEFKDRLVKDWSGSLFSLSSIQKVHYRAKEYLHRLVKSDGVKRIAWGWYWIPASYKDAWEFLARDKSFKVVIKQTAASIWNYDFIHRDVFRLAVNDQSYKRAFGSFCKKYGLEF
;
A
#
# COMPACT_ATOMS: atom_id res chain seq x y z
N MET A 1 25.15 8.35 0.58
CA MET A 1 23.79 8.63 1.07
C MET A 1 23.70 8.19 2.52
N TYR A 2 23.47 9.12 3.44
CA TYR A 2 23.26 8.78 4.85
C TYR A 2 21.83 8.26 5.07
N LEU A 3 21.60 7.57 6.19
CA LEU A 3 20.30 6.98 6.52
C LEU A 3 19.18 8.05 6.63
N GLY A 4 19.53 9.27 7.06
CA GLY A 4 18.63 10.42 7.10
C GLY A 4 18.19 10.86 5.69
N GLU A 5 19.14 11.15 4.80
CA GLU A 5 18.83 11.55 3.41
C GLU A 5 17.98 10.50 2.68
N PHE A 6 18.24 9.21 2.95
CA PHE A 6 17.47 8.11 2.37
C PHE A 6 16.04 8.11 2.89
N LYS A 7 15.85 8.35 4.21
CA LYS A 7 14.52 8.54 4.79
C LYS A 7 13.80 9.74 4.18
N ASP A 8 14.48 10.87 3.99
CA ASP A 8 13.85 12.08 3.46
C ASP A 8 13.39 11.91 2.01
N ARG A 9 14.21 11.27 1.17
CA ARG A 9 13.76 10.87 -0.19
C ARG A 9 12.60 9.90 -0.13
N LEU A 10 12.66 8.91 0.77
CA LEU A 10 11.60 7.94 0.92
C LEU A 10 10.26 8.59 1.33
N VAL A 11 10.31 9.54 2.26
CA VAL A 11 9.13 10.31 2.68
C VAL A 11 8.62 11.17 1.53
N LYS A 12 9.50 11.86 0.81
CA LYS A 12 9.07 12.72 -0.31
C LYS A 12 8.33 11.95 -1.40
N ASP A 13 8.79 10.75 -1.71
CA ASP A 13 8.30 9.99 -2.86
C ASP A 13 7.26 8.91 -2.49
N TRP A 14 7.27 8.37 -1.27
CA TRP A 14 6.38 7.28 -0.85
C TRP A 14 5.63 7.54 0.46
N SER A 15 5.64 8.77 0.98
CA SER A 15 4.72 9.14 2.07
C SER A 15 3.30 8.85 1.63
N GLY A 16 2.58 8.13 2.48
CA GLY A 16 1.19 7.83 2.17
C GLY A 16 0.97 6.53 1.37
N SER A 17 2.02 5.84 0.92
CA SER A 17 1.89 4.70 -0.02
C SER A 17 2.63 3.44 0.46
N LEU A 18 2.13 2.27 0.03
CA LEU A 18 2.86 1.01 0.11
C LEU A 18 3.92 0.93 -0.96
N PHE A 19 5.11 0.51 -0.58
CA PHE A 19 6.21 0.33 -1.51
C PHE A 19 6.92 -0.99 -1.31
N SER A 20 7.44 -1.52 -2.42
CA SER A 20 8.19 -2.75 -2.45
C SER A 20 9.69 -2.49 -2.34
N LEU A 21 10.41 -3.48 -1.81
CA LEU A 21 11.86 -3.52 -1.82
C LEU A 21 12.42 -3.40 -3.24
N SER A 22 11.77 -4.06 -4.21
CA SER A 22 12.19 -4.04 -5.62
C SER A 22 12.14 -2.64 -6.22
N SER A 23 11.12 -1.84 -5.89
CA SER A 23 11.00 -0.46 -6.35
C SER A 23 12.09 0.44 -5.77
N ILE A 24 12.41 0.28 -4.48
CA ILE A 24 13.46 1.07 -3.82
C ILE A 24 14.85 0.62 -4.24
N GLN A 25 15.05 -0.66 -4.52
CA GLN A 25 16.36 -1.16 -4.94
C GLN A 25 16.82 -0.53 -6.26
N LYS A 26 15.88 -0.08 -7.11
CA LYS A 26 16.18 0.74 -8.30
C LYS A 26 16.72 2.13 -7.95
N VAL A 27 16.34 2.68 -6.80
CA VAL A 27 16.81 3.99 -6.31
C VAL A 27 18.18 3.85 -5.65
N HIS A 28 18.39 2.78 -4.88
CA HIS A 28 19.66 2.55 -4.21
C HIS A 28 19.97 1.06 -4.00
N TYR A 29 21.19 0.63 -4.34
CA TYR A 29 21.60 -0.77 -4.26
C TYR A 29 21.55 -1.36 -2.82
N ARG A 30 21.89 -0.56 -1.79
CA ARG A 30 21.81 -0.92 -0.36
C ARG A 30 20.42 -0.74 0.29
N ALA A 31 19.36 -0.58 -0.50
CA ALA A 31 17.99 -0.37 -0.01
C ALA A 31 17.59 -1.33 1.12
N LYS A 32 17.94 -2.62 1.00
CA LYS A 32 17.61 -3.65 1.99
C LYS A 32 18.19 -3.35 3.38
N GLU A 33 19.44 -2.91 3.43
CA GLU A 33 20.13 -2.63 4.69
C GLU A 33 19.57 -1.37 5.34
N TYR A 34 19.33 -0.31 4.55
CA TYR A 34 18.76 0.92 5.06
C TYR A 34 17.32 0.74 5.54
N LEU A 35 16.50 -0.02 4.82
CA LEU A 35 15.15 -0.36 5.29
C LEU A 35 15.19 -1.16 6.58
N HIS A 36 16.10 -2.12 6.71
CA HIS A 36 16.25 -2.88 7.96
C HIS A 36 16.60 -1.98 9.15
N ARG A 37 17.51 -1.01 8.96
CA ARG A 37 17.86 -0.02 9.98
C ARG A 37 16.68 0.92 10.28
N LEU A 38 15.95 1.38 9.26
CA LEU A 38 14.78 2.25 9.41
C LEU A 38 13.59 1.59 10.12
N VAL A 39 13.41 0.28 9.92
CA VAL A 39 12.42 -0.50 10.64
C VAL A 39 12.77 -0.60 12.13
N LYS A 40 14.06 -0.71 12.46
CA LYS A 40 14.51 -0.70 13.86
C LYS A 40 14.37 0.68 14.52
N SER A 41 14.54 1.76 13.76
CA SER A 41 14.44 3.13 14.25
C SER A 41 13.03 3.74 14.18
N ASP A 42 12.00 2.89 14.07
CA ASP A 42 10.56 3.23 13.97
C ASP A 42 10.17 4.22 12.84
N GLY A 43 11.03 4.38 11.84
CA GLY A 43 10.78 5.29 10.71
C GLY A 43 9.92 4.65 9.60
N VAL A 44 9.91 3.32 9.53
CA VAL A 44 9.23 2.54 8.49
C VAL A 44 8.66 1.28 9.11
N LYS A 45 7.44 0.89 8.75
CA LYS A 45 6.84 -0.37 9.20
C LYS A 45 6.85 -1.40 8.09
N ARG A 46 7.30 -2.61 8.42
CA ARG A 46 7.16 -3.78 7.55
C ARG A 46 5.76 -4.36 7.69
N ILE A 47 5.09 -4.59 6.56
CA ILE A 47 3.73 -5.12 6.53
C ILE A 47 3.74 -6.57 6.05
N ALA A 48 4.42 -6.83 4.95
CA ALA A 48 4.56 -8.16 4.38
C ALA A 48 6.00 -8.40 3.91
N TRP A 49 6.26 -9.57 3.33
CA TRP A 49 7.58 -9.86 2.79
C TRP A 49 7.87 -8.93 1.60
N GLY A 50 8.90 -8.09 1.77
CA GLY A 50 9.35 -7.18 0.72
C GLY A 50 8.47 -5.94 0.58
N TRP A 51 7.48 -5.75 1.45
CA TRP A 51 6.55 -4.62 1.44
C TRP A 51 6.63 -3.84 2.73
N TYR A 52 6.72 -2.53 2.57
CA TYR A 52 6.94 -1.58 3.63
C TYR A 52 6.00 -0.39 3.46
N TRP A 53 5.81 0.33 4.54
CA TRP A 53 4.95 1.50 4.62
C TRP A 53 5.57 2.53 5.55
N ILE A 54 5.48 3.79 5.15
CA ILE A 54 5.84 4.93 6.00
C ILE A 54 4.56 5.40 6.67
N PRO A 55 4.51 5.43 8.01
CA PRO A 55 3.36 5.94 8.74
C PRO A 55 3.01 7.35 8.28
N ALA A 56 1.80 7.52 7.76
CA ALA A 56 1.21 8.81 7.45
C ALA A 56 -0.17 8.87 8.08
N SER A 57 -0.60 10.09 8.44
CA SER A 57 -1.97 10.30 8.91
C SER A 57 -2.93 10.25 7.72
N TYR A 58 -3.94 9.40 7.82
CA TYR A 58 -5.10 9.35 6.91
C TYR A 58 -6.36 9.39 7.76
N LYS A 59 -7.39 10.05 7.26
CA LYS A 59 -8.73 10.06 7.85
C LYS A 59 -9.46 8.77 7.53
N ASP A 60 -9.36 8.32 6.27
CA ASP A 60 -10.13 7.19 5.74
C ASP A 60 -9.30 6.27 4.84
N ALA A 61 -9.82 5.05 4.65
CA ALA A 61 -9.28 4.05 3.74
C ALA A 61 -9.21 4.54 2.28
N TRP A 62 -10.16 5.38 1.87
CA TRP A 62 -10.18 6.03 0.56
C TRP A 62 -9.05 7.05 0.38
N GLU A 63 -8.70 7.78 1.45
CA GLU A 63 -7.58 8.72 1.42
C GLU A 63 -6.24 8.00 1.27
N PHE A 64 -6.12 6.79 1.85
CA PHE A 64 -4.99 5.91 1.59
C PHE A 64 -4.93 5.51 0.10
N LEU A 65 -6.03 4.99 -0.47
CA LEU A 65 -6.05 4.55 -1.87
C LEU A 65 -5.78 5.69 -2.86
N ALA A 66 -6.24 6.90 -2.57
CA ALA A 66 -5.99 8.07 -3.40
C ALA A 66 -4.51 8.49 -3.42
N ARG A 67 -3.79 8.26 -2.32
CA ARG A 67 -2.35 8.57 -2.20
C ARG A 67 -1.46 7.42 -2.67
N ASP A 68 -1.98 6.20 -2.67
CA ASP A 68 -1.19 5.03 -2.99
C ASP A 68 -0.83 4.97 -4.48
N LYS A 69 0.48 4.94 -4.77
CA LYS A 69 1.00 4.92 -6.15
C LYS A 69 0.82 3.58 -6.86
N SER A 70 0.61 2.50 -6.11
CA SER A 70 0.50 1.14 -6.65
C SER A 70 -0.94 0.73 -6.94
N PHE A 71 -1.90 1.48 -6.42
CA PHE A 71 -3.32 1.26 -6.63
C PHE A 71 -3.70 1.52 -8.10
N LYS A 72 -4.60 0.68 -8.63
CA LYS A 72 -5.03 0.75 -10.05
C LYS A 72 -6.50 1.09 -10.19
N VAL A 73 -7.41 0.17 -9.83
CA VAL A 73 -8.85 0.32 -10.08
C VAL A 73 -9.68 -0.27 -8.95
N VAL A 74 -10.75 0.45 -8.55
CA VAL A 74 -11.83 -0.06 -7.71
C VAL A 74 -12.98 -0.44 -8.62
N ILE A 75 -13.46 -1.68 -8.50
CA ILE A 75 -14.63 -2.19 -9.21
C ILE A 75 -15.77 -2.30 -8.20
N LYS A 76 -16.85 -1.53 -8.41
CA LYS A 76 -18.08 -1.67 -7.64
C LYS A 76 -18.95 -2.75 -8.27
N GLN A 77 -19.32 -3.78 -7.50
CA GLN A 77 -20.14 -4.88 -8.03
C GLN A 77 -21.57 -4.46 -8.43
N THR A 78 -22.03 -3.28 -8.02
CA THR A 78 -23.39 -2.78 -8.30
C THR A 78 -23.68 -2.60 -9.80
N ALA A 79 -22.67 -2.42 -10.65
CA ALA A 79 -22.89 -2.32 -12.10
C ALA A 79 -23.19 -3.68 -12.76
N ALA A 80 -22.70 -4.79 -12.19
CA ALA A 80 -22.88 -6.14 -12.73
C ALA A 80 -24.24 -6.75 -12.33
N SER A 81 -24.78 -6.37 -11.17
CA SER A 81 -26.11 -6.80 -10.70
C SER A 81 -27.25 -6.23 -11.56
N ILE A 82 -27.07 -5.04 -12.13
CA ILE A 82 -28.05 -4.40 -13.04
C ILE A 82 -28.29 -5.26 -14.30
N TRP A 83 -27.25 -5.90 -14.83
CA TRP A 83 -27.36 -6.76 -16.02
C TRP A 83 -27.91 -8.15 -15.73
N ASN A 84 -27.82 -8.62 -14.48
CA ASN A 84 -28.25 -9.96 -14.08
C ASN A 84 -29.62 -10.00 -13.39
N TYR A 85 -30.32 -8.87 -13.26
CA TYR A 85 -31.56 -8.76 -12.45
C TYR A 85 -31.40 -9.32 -11.01
N ASP A 86 -30.17 -9.33 -10.50
CA ASP A 86 -29.88 -9.84 -9.16
C ASP A 86 -29.92 -8.67 -8.18
N PHE A 87 -31.04 -8.51 -7.47
CA PHE A 87 -31.30 -7.39 -6.57
C PHE A 87 -30.43 -7.40 -5.30
N ILE A 88 -29.50 -8.34 -5.14
CA ILE A 88 -28.58 -8.34 -4.01
C ILE A 88 -27.54 -7.24 -4.22
N HIS A 89 -27.78 -6.10 -3.59
CA HIS A 89 -26.86 -4.97 -3.52
C HIS A 89 -25.67 -5.39 -2.64
N ARG A 90 -24.69 -6.03 -3.26
CA ARG A 90 -23.41 -6.28 -2.60
C ARG A 90 -22.64 -4.97 -2.69
N ASP A 91 -22.59 -4.22 -1.59
CA ASP A 91 -21.63 -3.13 -1.38
C ASP A 91 -20.21 -3.71 -1.17
N VAL A 92 -19.81 -4.58 -2.09
CA VAL A 92 -18.51 -5.21 -2.12
C VAL A 92 -17.68 -4.46 -3.15
N PHE A 93 -16.66 -3.76 -2.68
CA PHE A 93 -15.66 -3.15 -3.54
C PHE A 93 -14.60 -4.21 -3.86
N ARG A 94 -14.38 -4.46 -5.16
CA ARG A 94 -13.28 -5.32 -5.60
C ARG A 94 -12.11 -4.45 -6.03
N LEU A 95 -10.98 -4.58 -5.35
CA LEU A 95 -9.71 -4.01 -5.79
C LEU A 95 -9.10 -4.88 -6.91
N ALA A 96 -8.98 -4.32 -8.10
CA ALA A 96 -8.24 -4.91 -9.20
C ALA A 96 -6.80 -4.38 -9.18
N VAL A 97 -5.87 -5.23 -8.76
CA VAL A 97 -4.43 -4.93 -8.70
C VAL A 97 -3.71 -5.86 -9.66
N ASN A 98 -2.73 -5.32 -10.38
CA ASN A 98 -1.90 -6.10 -11.32
C ASN A 98 -0.85 -6.96 -10.62
N ASP A 99 -0.35 -6.51 -9.47
CA ASP A 99 0.64 -7.25 -8.69
C ASP A 99 -0.04 -8.03 -7.56
N GLN A 100 0.03 -9.36 -7.63
CA GLN A 100 -0.52 -10.25 -6.62
C GLN A 100 0.20 -10.09 -5.26
N SER A 101 1.49 -9.73 -5.29
CA SER A 101 2.26 -9.50 -4.06
C SER A 101 1.78 -8.24 -3.34
N TYR A 102 1.46 -7.17 -4.07
CA TYR A 102 0.82 -5.99 -3.52
C TYR A 102 -0.54 -6.34 -2.93
N LYS A 103 -1.38 -7.11 -3.64
CA LYS A 103 -2.70 -7.50 -3.15
C LYS A 103 -2.62 -8.20 -1.78
N ARG A 104 -1.64 -9.11 -1.62
CA ARG A 104 -1.38 -9.78 -0.33
C ARG A 104 -0.91 -8.78 0.74
N ALA A 105 0.03 -7.89 0.41
CA ALA A 105 0.53 -6.89 1.33
C ALA A 105 -0.57 -5.92 1.80
N PHE A 106 -1.41 -5.45 0.87
CA PHE A 106 -2.55 -4.60 1.14
C PHE A 106 -3.58 -5.30 2.03
N GLY A 107 -3.87 -6.59 1.79
CA GLY A 107 -4.74 -7.36 2.69
C GLY A 107 -4.17 -7.47 4.12
N SER A 108 -2.86 -7.68 4.27
CA SER A 108 -2.20 -7.65 5.59
C SER A 108 -2.21 -6.27 6.23
N PHE A 109 -2.08 -5.21 5.43
CA PHE A 109 -2.19 -3.82 5.90
C PHE A 109 -3.58 -3.54 6.46
N CYS A 110 -4.62 -3.84 5.68
CA CYS A 110 -6.02 -3.67 6.07
C CYS A 110 -6.34 -4.39 7.38
N LYS A 111 -5.95 -5.66 7.50
CA LYS A 111 -6.11 -6.45 8.75
C LYS A 111 -5.39 -5.84 9.95
N LYS A 112 -4.22 -5.25 9.75
CA LYS A 112 -3.39 -4.70 10.84
C LYS A 112 -3.86 -3.34 11.33
N TYR A 113 -4.48 -2.55 10.45
CA TYR A 113 -4.92 -1.18 10.73
C TYR A 113 -6.44 -1.01 10.77
N GLY A 114 -7.20 -2.10 10.66
CA GLY A 114 -8.66 -2.09 10.77
C GLY A 114 -9.36 -1.37 9.61
N LEU A 115 -8.73 -1.31 8.44
CA LEU A 115 -9.34 -0.73 7.25
C LEU A 115 -10.15 -1.82 6.54
N GLU A 116 -11.45 -1.63 6.39
CA GLU A 116 -12.34 -2.55 5.67
C GLU A 116 -12.62 -2.02 4.25
N PHE A 117 -12.54 -2.91 3.26
CA PHE A 117 -12.81 -2.65 1.84
C PHE A 117 -13.62 -3.80 1.23
#